data_AF-A0A1G0M4G7-F1
#
_entry.id   AF-A0A1G0M4G7-F1
#
_cell.length_a   1.000
_cell.length_b   1.000
_cell.length_c   1.000
_cell.angle_alpha   90.00
_cell.angle_beta   90.00
_cell.angle_gamma   90.00
#
_symmetry.space_group_name_H-M   'P 1'
#
loop_
_entity.id
_entity.type
_entity.pdbx_description
1 polymer ?
#
loop_
_entity_poly.entity_id
_entity_poly.type
_entity_poly.pdbx_seq_one_letter_code
_entity_poly.pdbx_strand_id
1 'polypeptide(L)'
;MNLTDRVVHISRVAKVVKGGRRFSFSALVVVGDGNGCVGYGLGKANEVPEAIRKGVEQAKKNLIRVPIVAGQTIPFEILGSFGAGKVLMMPASPGTGVIAGGAARAVFESAGLHNILAKCLGSNNPHNVVKAAFAGLSRLKTAEELMARRGLTE
;
A
#
# COMPACT_ATOMS: atom_id res chain seq x y z
N MET A 1 10.28 6.50 -15.18
CA MET A 1 9.05 6.09 -14.47
C MET A 1 8.63 7.26 -13.60
N ASN A 2 7.52 7.91 -13.92
CA ASN A 2 7.03 9.05 -13.14
C ASN A 2 6.26 8.49 -11.94
N LEU A 3 6.91 8.51 -10.78
CA LEU A 3 6.36 7.99 -9.52
C LEU A 3 5.83 9.17 -8.71
N THR A 4 4.53 9.15 -8.43
CA THR A 4 3.87 10.10 -7.53
C THR A 4 3.98 9.58 -6.11
N ASP A 5 4.48 10.41 -5.20
CA ASP A 5 4.51 10.11 -3.77
C ASP A 5 3.25 10.61 -3.05
N ARG A 6 2.78 9.83 -2.07
CA ARG A 6 1.70 10.20 -1.16
C ARG A 6 2.10 9.86 0.26
N VAL A 7 1.99 10.85 1.14
CA VAL A 7 2.24 10.67 2.56
C VAL A 7 1.00 10.08 3.21
N VAL A 8 1.14 8.91 3.84
CA VAL A 8 0.04 8.22 4.51
C VAL A 8 -0.11 8.69 5.95
N HIS A 9 1.01 8.73 6.67
CA HIS A 9 1.01 9.07 8.08
C HIS A 9 2.36 9.65 8.50
N ILE A 10 2.32 10.70 9.33
CA ILE A 10 3.50 11.29 9.96
C ILE A 10 3.32 11.18 11.47
N SER A 11 4.34 10.66 12.16
CA SER A 11 4.36 10.56 13.61
C SER A 11 5.61 11.21 14.18
N ARG A 12 5.48 11.94 15.28
CA ARG A 12 6.62 12.41 16.08
C ARG A 12 6.97 11.33 17.10
N VAL A 13 8.14 10.73 16.97
CA VAL A 13 8.68 9.70 17.87
C VAL A 13 9.79 10.29 18.74
N ALA A 14 10.03 9.73 19.92
CA ALA A 14 11.03 10.25 20.85
C ALA A 14 11.89 9.14 21.45
N LYS A 15 13.20 9.39 21.59
CA LYS A 15 14.13 8.59 22.39
C LYS A 15 14.44 9.34 23.68
N VAL A 16 14.23 8.69 24.83
CA VAL A 16 14.59 9.23 26.15
C VAL A 16 16.09 9.08 26.37
N VAL A 17 16.75 10.11 26.89
CA VAL A 17 18.18 10.17 27.21
C VAL A 17 18.36 10.83 28.59
N LYS A 18 19.55 10.74 29.20
CA LYS A 18 19.83 11.28 30.55
C LYS A 18 19.43 12.76 30.73
N GLY A 19 19.54 13.57 29.68
CA GLY A 19 19.21 15.00 29.69
C GLY A 19 17.86 15.38 29.08
N GLY A 20 16.95 14.43 28.82
CA GLY A 20 15.61 14.73 28.29
C GLY A 20 15.15 13.79 27.18
N ARG A 21 14.45 14.33 26.18
CA ARG A 21 13.90 13.56 25.05
C ARG A 21 14.40 14.11 23.72
N ARG A 22 15.03 13.25 22.90
CA ARG A 22 15.36 13.57 21.51
C ARG A 22 14.17 13.19 20.63
N PHE A 23 13.60 14.16 19.94
CA PHE A 23 12.49 13.94 19.01
C PHE A 23 13.01 13.68 17.60
N SER A 24 12.28 12.84 16.88
CA SER A 24 12.45 12.61 15.45
C SER A 24 11.07 12.46 14.82
N PHE A 25 10.97 12.70 13.53
CA PHE A 25 9.76 12.46 12.76
C PHE A 25 9.91 11.17 11.97
N SER A 26 8.84 10.38 11.95
CA SER A 26 8.69 9.18 11.15
C SER A 26 7.59 9.43 10.12
N ALA A 27 7.87 9.16 8.85
CA ALA A 27 6.93 9.32 7.75
C ALA A 27 6.72 7.97 7.06
N LEU A 28 5.46 7.54 6.96
CA LEU A 28 5.04 6.42 6.12
C LEU A 28 4.59 6.98 4.78
N VAL A 29 5.28 6.58 3.71
CA VAL A 29 5.07 7.09 2.36
C VAL A 29 4.76 5.94 1.43
N VAL A 30 3.86 6.17 0.49
CA VAL A 30 3.55 5.27 -0.62
C VAL A 30 3.92 6.00 -1.91
N VAL A 31 4.53 5.27 -2.84
CA VAL A 31 4.84 5.76 -4.18
C VAL A 31 4.13 4.89 -5.19
N GLY A 32 3.68 5.47 -6.30
CA GLY A 32 3.12 4.68 -7.39
C GLY A 32 3.01 5.46 -8.69
N ASP A 33 2.85 4.72 -9.79
CA ASP A 33 2.75 5.27 -11.14
C ASP A 33 1.30 5.36 -11.64
N GLY A 34 0.33 4.93 -10.83
CA GLY A 34 -1.09 4.87 -11.22
C GLY A 34 -1.40 3.81 -12.28
N ASN A 35 -0.43 2.97 -12.66
CA ASN A 35 -0.54 1.97 -13.72
C ASN A 35 -0.08 0.58 -13.23
N GLY A 36 -0.38 0.26 -11.98
CA GLY A 36 -0.09 -1.04 -11.38
C GLY A 36 1.30 -1.18 -10.79
N CYS A 37 2.14 -0.15 -10.73
CA CYS A 37 3.36 -0.19 -9.92
C CYS A 37 3.19 0.66 -8.66
N VAL A 38 3.38 0.03 -7.51
CA VAL A 38 3.23 0.69 -6.21
C VAL A 38 4.28 0.19 -5.23
N GLY A 39 4.74 1.06 -4.34
CA GLY A 39 5.75 0.76 -3.32
C GLY A 39 5.50 1.54 -2.04
N TYR A 40 6.00 1.05 -0.91
CA TYR A 40 5.90 1.75 0.36
C TYR A 40 7.24 1.82 1.08
N GLY A 41 7.41 2.87 1.87
CA GLY A 41 8.64 3.14 2.60
C GLY A 41 8.38 3.84 3.92
N LEU A 42 9.26 3.57 4.88
CA LEU A 42 9.30 4.26 6.16
C LEU A 42 10.57 5.09 6.21
N GLY A 43 10.43 6.40 6.39
CA GLY A 43 11.55 7.30 6.61
C GLY A 43 11.54 7.87 8.02
N LYS A 44 12.73 8.07 8.59
CA LYS A 44 12.90 8.72 9.89
C LYS A 44 14.02 9.74 9.83
N ALA A 45 13.75 10.95 10.29
CA ALA A 45 14.73 12.03 10.37
C ALA A 45 14.39 13.02 11.49
N ASN A 46 15.25 14.01 11.72
CA ASN A 46 14.98 15.07 12.70
C ASN A 46 14.00 16.12 12.19
N GLU A 47 13.87 16.24 10.86
CA GLU A 47 12.96 17.15 10.18
C GLU A 47 11.95 16.37 9.34
N VAL A 48 10.77 16.96 9.13
CA VAL A 48 9.68 16.32 8.39
C VAL A 48 10.01 16.12 6.91
N PRO A 49 10.53 17.12 6.16
CA PRO A 49 10.84 16.94 4.73
C PRO A 49 11.90 15.86 4.49
N GLU A 50 12.94 15.83 5.33
CA GLU A 50 13.98 14.79 5.28
C GLU A 50 13.42 13.40 5.58
N ALA A 51 12.47 13.28 6.52
CA ALA A 51 11.83 12.00 6.80
C ALA A 51 11.00 11.51 5.59
N ILE A 52 10.29 12.41 4.92
CA ILE A 52 9.53 12.08 3.70
C ILE A 52 10.49 11.65 2.58
N ARG A 53 11.56 12.41 2.33
CA ARG A 53 12.56 12.09 1.30
C ARG A 53 13.14 10.68 1.47
N LYS A 54 13.56 10.33 2.70
CA LYS A 54 14.03 8.98 3.03
C LYS A 54 12.95 7.92 2.85
N GLY A 55 11.71 8.24 3.18
CA GLY A 55 10.56 7.37 2.95
C GLY A 55 10.34 7.08 1.47
N VAL A 56 10.41 8.11 0.62
CA VAL A 56 10.29 8.00 -0.85
C VAL A 56 11.42 7.15 -1.43
N GLU A 57 12.67 7.41 -1.06
CA GLU A 57 13.82 6.63 -1.52
C GLU A 57 13.69 5.14 -1.15
N GLN A 58 13.21 4.84 0.05
CA GLN A 58 12.96 3.47 0.47
C GLN A 58 11.78 2.84 -0.28
N ALA A 59 10.72 3.61 -0.55
CA ALA A 59 9.54 3.13 -1.25
C ALA A 59 9.84 2.77 -2.71
N LYS A 60 10.71 3.54 -3.38
CA LYS A 60 11.18 3.27 -4.75
C LYS A 60 11.95 1.93 -4.86
N LYS A 61 12.59 1.48 -3.78
CA LYS A 61 13.28 0.18 -3.73
C LYS A 61 12.31 -1.00 -3.57
N ASN A 62 11.13 -0.75 -2.98
CA ASN A 62 10.14 -1.76 -2.63
C ASN A 62 8.92 -1.72 -3.57
N LEU A 63 9.15 -1.58 -4.87
CA LEU A 63 8.08 -1.58 -5.86
C LEU A 63 7.58 -2.99 -6.11
N ILE A 64 6.26 -3.15 -6.14
CA ILE A 64 5.57 -4.34 -6.58
C ILE A 64 4.70 -4.02 -7.80
N ARG A 65 4.49 -5.03 -8.64
CA ARG A 65 3.53 -4.96 -9.73
C ARG A 65 2.21 -5.59 -9.28
N VAL A 66 1.14 -4.83 -9.40
CA VAL A 66 -0.23 -5.21 -9.05
C VAL A 66 -0.97 -5.58 -10.34
N PRO A 67 -1.60 -6.76 -10.42
CA PRO A 67 -2.41 -7.11 -11.56
C PRO A 67 -3.72 -6.32 -11.52
N ILE A 68 -3.91 -5.45 -12.50
CA ILE A 68 -5.13 -4.66 -12.69
C ILE A 68 -5.89 -5.25 -13.88
N VAL A 69 -7.17 -5.56 -13.69
CA VAL A 69 -8.04 -6.09 -14.76
C VAL A 69 -8.88 -4.98 -15.40
N ALA A 70 -9.58 -5.32 -16.49
CA ALA A 70 -10.50 -4.42 -17.17
C ALA A 70 -11.50 -3.80 -16.15
N GLY A 71 -11.67 -2.48 -16.20
CA GLY A 71 -12.43 -1.73 -15.19
C GLY A 71 -11.62 -1.22 -14.00
N GLN A 72 -10.28 -1.26 -14.06
CA GLN A 72 -9.38 -0.73 -13.02
C GLN A 72 -9.68 -1.29 -11.62
N THR A 73 -9.91 -2.60 -11.56
CA THR A 73 -10.22 -3.35 -10.33
C THR A 73 -9.28 -4.54 -10.14
N ILE A 74 -9.43 -5.25 -9.02
CA ILE A 74 -8.67 -6.48 -8.71
C ILE A 74 -9.34 -7.71 -9.34
N PRO A 75 -8.59 -8.79 -9.64
CA PRO A 75 -9.16 -9.98 -10.30
C PRO A 75 -10.16 -10.76 -9.45
N PHE A 76 -9.88 -10.93 -8.16
CA PHE A 76 -10.71 -11.72 -7.23
C PHE A 76 -10.57 -11.17 -5.81
N GLU A 77 -11.49 -11.57 -4.92
CA GLU A 77 -11.46 -11.17 -3.52
C GLU A 77 -10.26 -11.76 -2.78
N ILE A 78 -9.60 -10.97 -1.94
CA ILE A 78 -8.47 -11.44 -1.17
C ILE A 78 -8.40 -10.81 0.21
N LEU A 79 -8.02 -11.62 1.18
CA LEU A 79 -7.70 -11.17 2.53
C LEU A 79 -6.18 -11.06 2.68
N GLY A 80 -5.70 -9.82 2.72
CA GLY A 80 -4.31 -9.49 3.05
C GLY A 80 -4.12 -9.43 4.57
N SER A 81 -3.04 -9.99 5.09
CA SER A 81 -2.73 -9.95 6.51
C SER A 81 -1.26 -9.61 6.76
N PHE A 82 -1.01 -8.79 7.77
CA PHE A 82 0.32 -8.51 8.28
C PHE A 82 0.25 -8.18 9.78
N GLY A 83 0.86 -9.04 10.61
CA GLY A 83 0.72 -8.95 12.06
C GLY A 83 -0.75 -8.99 12.48
N ALA A 84 -1.19 -8.00 13.25
CA ALA A 84 -2.59 -7.84 13.69
C ALA A 84 -3.49 -7.07 12.70
N GLY A 85 -2.94 -6.57 11.58
CA GLY A 85 -3.71 -5.89 10.53
C GLY A 85 -4.22 -6.89 9.50
N LYS A 86 -5.53 -6.88 9.24
CA LYS A 86 -6.14 -7.63 8.13
C LYS A 86 -6.89 -6.65 7.22
N VAL A 87 -6.76 -6.80 5.92
CA VAL A 87 -7.46 -5.98 4.92
C VAL A 87 -8.16 -6.92 3.97
N LEU A 88 -9.49 -6.92 4.03
CA LEU A 88 -10.33 -7.57 3.03
C LEU A 88 -10.42 -6.65 1.82
N MET A 89 -10.14 -7.17 0.64
CA MET A 89 -10.20 -6.47 -0.63
C MET A 89 -11.14 -7.24 -1.55
N MET A 90 -12.12 -6.54 -2.11
CA MET A 90 -13.14 -7.10 -2.99
C MET A 90 -13.19 -6.31 -4.30
N PRO A 91 -13.32 -7.00 -5.45
CA PRO A 91 -13.52 -6.34 -6.73
C PRO A 91 -14.83 -5.55 -6.72
N ALA A 92 -14.90 -4.49 -7.51
CA ALA A 92 -16.05 -3.61 -7.57
C ALA A 92 -16.40 -3.27 -9.02
N SER A 93 -17.68 -3.03 -9.28
CA SER A 93 -18.18 -2.61 -10.59
C SER A 93 -17.64 -1.24 -10.99
N PRO A 94 -17.51 -0.95 -12.30
CA PRO A 94 -17.11 0.37 -12.78
C PRO A 94 -18.01 1.47 -12.20
N GLY A 95 -17.40 2.56 -11.72
CA GLY A 95 -18.12 3.70 -11.15
C GLY A 95 -18.31 3.65 -9.63
N THR A 96 -17.86 2.58 -8.96
CA THR A 96 -17.94 2.47 -7.48
C THR A 96 -16.94 3.39 -6.79
N GLY A 97 -15.79 3.65 -7.41
CA GLY A 97 -14.70 4.39 -6.77
C GLY A 97 -13.92 3.54 -5.75
N VAL A 98 -12.97 4.20 -5.06
CA VAL A 98 -12.13 3.57 -4.03
C VAL A 98 -12.77 3.75 -2.66
N ILE A 99 -13.42 2.72 -2.15
CA ILE A 99 -14.02 2.72 -0.80
C ILE A 99 -13.13 1.89 0.12
N ALA A 100 -12.24 2.58 0.84
CA ALA A 100 -11.26 1.96 1.72
C ALA A 100 -10.92 2.86 2.92
N GLY A 101 -10.37 2.28 3.98
CA GLY A 101 -9.78 3.04 5.09
C GLY A 101 -8.59 3.88 4.61
N GLY A 102 -8.34 5.05 5.23
CA GLY A 102 -7.41 6.06 4.69
C GLY A 102 -6.01 5.54 4.32
N ALA A 103 -5.43 4.67 5.14
CA ALA A 103 -4.12 4.08 4.86
C ALA A 103 -4.14 3.12 3.66
N ALA A 104 -5.18 2.31 3.50
CA ALA A 104 -5.34 1.42 2.36
C ALA A 104 -5.74 2.18 1.09
N ARG A 105 -6.59 3.21 1.21
CA ARG A 105 -6.99 4.09 0.10
C ARG A 105 -5.77 4.72 -0.58
N ALA A 106 -4.82 5.23 0.18
CA ALA A 106 -3.59 5.79 -0.38
C ALA A 106 -2.80 4.77 -1.22
N VAL A 107 -2.81 3.49 -0.83
CA VAL A 107 -2.16 2.41 -1.59
C VAL A 107 -2.91 2.13 -2.90
N PHE A 108 -4.24 2.00 -2.85
CA PHE A 108 -5.04 1.69 -4.02
C PHE A 108 -5.04 2.81 -5.05
N GLU A 109 -5.16 4.06 -4.62
CA GLU A 109 -5.07 5.23 -5.50
C GLU A 109 -3.69 5.33 -6.17
N SER A 110 -2.60 5.15 -5.41
CA SER A 110 -1.25 5.15 -5.97
C SER A 110 -0.98 3.98 -6.91
N ALA A 111 -1.64 2.84 -6.71
CA ALA A 111 -1.55 1.69 -7.60
C ALA A 111 -2.32 1.88 -8.90
N GLY A 112 -3.28 2.80 -8.98
CA GLY A 112 -4.17 2.95 -10.14
C GLY A 112 -5.44 2.11 -10.08
N LEU A 113 -5.81 1.63 -8.89
CA LEU A 113 -7.08 0.96 -8.67
C LEU A 113 -8.13 2.02 -8.40
N HIS A 114 -9.11 2.11 -9.31
CA HIS A 114 -10.19 3.09 -9.21
C HIS A 114 -11.48 2.50 -8.68
N ASN A 115 -11.68 1.19 -8.81
CA ASN A 115 -12.89 0.51 -8.34
C ASN A 115 -12.50 -0.62 -7.39
N ILE A 116 -12.61 -0.39 -6.08
CA ILE A 116 -12.31 -1.40 -5.06
C ILE A 116 -13.10 -1.13 -3.78
N LEU A 117 -13.62 -2.21 -3.20
CA LEU A 117 -14.20 -2.20 -1.86
C LEU A 117 -13.19 -2.84 -0.91
N ALA A 118 -12.79 -2.13 0.13
CA ALA A 118 -11.86 -2.67 1.10
C ALA A 118 -12.24 -2.33 2.54
N LYS A 119 -12.13 -3.33 3.42
CA LYS A 119 -12.38 -3.18 4.84
C LYS A 119 -11.15 -3.61 5.64
N CYS A 120 -10.69 -2.72 6.52
CA CYS A 120 -9.72 -3.08 7.54
C CYS A 120 -10.43 -3.84 8.66
N LEU A 121 -9.96 -5.05 8.95
CA LEU A 121 -10.44 -5.92 10.01
C LEU A 121 -9.34 -6.07 11.05
N GLY A 122 -9.64 -5.81 12.33
CA GLY A 122 -8.67 -5.88 13.42
C GLY A 122 -7.96 -4.55 13.66
N SER A 123 -6.63 -4.50 13.52
CA SER A 123 -5.83 -3.33 13.88
C SER A 123 -5.94 -2.18 12.87
N ASN A 124 -6.15 -0.96 13.39
CA ASN A 124 -6.19 0.28 12.61
C ASN A 124 -4.82 0.98 12.46
N ASN A 125 -3.72 0.32 12.83
CA ASN A 125 -2.39 0.91 12.71
C ASN A 125 -2.02 1.10 11.21
N PRO A 126 -1.76 2.34 10.73
CA PRO A 126 -1.43 2.61 9.33
C PRO A 126 -0.27 1.76 8.81
N HIS A 127 0.75 1.49 9.62
CA HIS A 127 1.90 0.68 9.22
C HIS A 127 1.50 -0.76 8.89
N ASN A 128 0.62 -1.36 9.71
CA ASN A 128 0.18 -2.73 9.51
C ASN A 128 -0.83 -2.82 8.37
N VAL A 129 -1.73 -1.83 8.27
CA VAL A 129 -2.73 -1.77 7.20
C VAL A 129 -2.07 -1.67 5.83
N VAL A 130 -1.08 -0.78 5.66
CA VAL A 130 -0.33 -0.68 4.40
C VAL A 130 0.35 -2.00 4.08
N LYS A 131 1.11 -2.59 5.02
CA LYS A 131 1.79 -3.87 4.77
C LYS A 131 0.82 -5.02 4.48
N ALA A 132 -0.33 -5.07 5.15
CA ALA A 132 -1.37 -6.06 4.89
C ALA A 132 -1.99 -5.90 3.50
N ALA A 133 -2.23 -4.66 3.06
CA ALA A 133 -2.71 -4.37 1.71
C ALA A 133 -1.68 -4.83 0.66
N PHE A 134 -0.40 -4.50 0.82
CA PHE A 134 0.68 -4.97 -0.06
C PHE A 134 0.77 -6.50 -0.08
N ALA A 135 0.72 -7.17 1.08
CA ALA A 135 0.74 -8.62 1.16
C ALA A 135 -0.43 -9.28 0.42
N GLY A 136 -1.62 -8.65 0.44
CA GLY A 136 -2.76 -9.13 -0.34
C GLY A 136 -2.58 -8.86 -1.84
N LEU A 137 -2.16 -7.66 -2.23
CA LEU A 137 -1.94 -7.31 -3.64
C LEU A 137 -0.86 -8.17 -4.32
N SER A 138 0.22 -8.49 -3.61
CA SER A 138 1.29 -9.38 -4.14
C SER A 138 0.84 -10.82 -4.37
N ARG A 139 -0.26 -11.25 -3.75
CA ARG A 139 -0.82 -12.59 -3.92
C ARG A 139 -1.83 -12.68 -5.06
N LEU A 140 -2.25 -11.55 -5.61
CA LEU A 140 -3.15 -11.52 -6.76
C LEU A 140 -2.43 -12.10 -7.98
N LYS A 141 -3.21 -12.80 -8.80
CA LYS A 141 -2.78 -13.43 -10.03
C LYS A 141 -3.80 -13.14 -11.11
N THR A 142 -3.34 -12.92 -12.34
CA THR A 142 -4.25 -12.78 -13.49
C THR A 142 -4.84 -14.15 -13.85
N ALA A 143 -6.00 -14.14 -14.51
CA ALA A 143 -6.63 -15.36 -15.00
C ALA A 143 -5.71 -16.12 -15.96
N GLU A 144 -5.00 -15.39 -16.83
CA GLU A 144 -4.00 -15.92 -17.76
C GLU A 144 -2.86 -16.65 -17.03
N GLU A 145 -2.28 -16.04 -15.98
CA GLU A 145 -1.23 -16.69 -15.17
C GLU A 145 -1.74 -17.97 -14.49
N LEU A 146 -3.01 -17.98 -14.05
CA LEU A 146 -3.62 -19.17 -13.44
C LEU A 146 -3.90 -20.27 -14.46
N MET A 147 -4.38 -19.93 -15.66
CA MET A 147 -4.64 -20.88 -16.74
C MET A 147 -3.34 -21.51 -17.24
N ALA A 148 -2.32 -20.71 -17.50
CA ALA A 148 -0.98 -21.18 -17.87
C ALA A 148 -0.40 -22.14 -16.81
N ARG A 149 -0.59 -21.83 -15.52
CA ARG A 149 -0.15 -22.71 -14.43
C ARG A 149 -0.90 -24.05 -14.38
N ARG A 150 -2.15 -24.07 -14.82
CA ARG A 150 -3.00 -25.28 -14.84
C ARG A 150 -2.86 -26.07 -16.14
N GLY A 151 -2.12 -25.58 -17.13
CA GLY A 151 -1.92 -26.26 -18.43
C GLY A 151 -3.14 -26.27 -19.34
N LEU A 152 -4.20 -25.52 -19.01
CA LEU A 152 -5.36 -25.33 -19.88
C LEU A 152 -5.06 -24.14 -20.78
N THR A 153 -4.57 -24.42 -21.97
CA THR A 153 -4.30 -23.42 -23.01
C THR A 153 -5.33 -23.62 -24.10
N GLU A 154 -6.35 -22.77 -24.12
CA GLU A 154 -7.20 -22.48 -25.29
C GLU A 154 -7.38 -20.96 -25.39
#